data_AF-A0A4Q1C8S8-F1
#
_entry.id   AF-A0A4Q1C8S8-F1
#
_cell.length_a   1.000
_cell.length_b   1.000
_cell.length_c   1.000
_cell.angle_alpha   90.00
_cell.angle_beta   90.00
_cell.angle_gamma   90.00
#
_symmetry.space_group_name_H-M   'P 1'
#
loop_
_entity.id
_entity.type
_entity.pdbx_description
1 polymer ?
#
loop_
_entity_poly.entity_id
_entity_poly.type
_entity_poly.pdbx_seq_one_letter_code
_entity_poly.pdbx_strand_id
1 'polypeptide(L)'
;MFIKPALTTLLAAALFLPFASAEANKEPSPAAKPAAKKLVLEKGTGAAEIRKAYGTPDQILPIESPDKTLKAEQWIYRRKAKETVTQEHLADNVEVYTFTTNVTNGNGTPQPVKISTPVLKSKRVTLYQVTSLLIVAGQLELARVHQEQEESYL
;
A
#
# COMPACT_ATOMS: atom_id res chain seq x y z
N MET A 1 10.46 -24.84 51.07
CA MET A 1 9.50 -25.59 51.88
C MET A 1 8.18 -25.59 51.12
N PHE A 2 7.76 -26.77 50.66
CA PHE A 2 6.47 -27.01 49.98
C PHE A 2 5.32 -26.56 50.91
N ILE A 3 4.15 -26.15 50.40
CA ILE A 3 2.97 -27.02 50.26
C ILE A 3 1.89 -26.26 49.45
N LYS A 4 1.36 -26.90 48.40
CA LYS A 4 0.06 -26.59 47.78
C LYS A 4 -1.06 -27.16 48.64
N PRO A 5 -2.26 -26.57 48.63
CA PRO A 5 -3.50 -27.35 48.64
C PRO A 5 -4.30 -27.02 47.37
N ALA A 6 -4.53 -28.00 46.49
CA ALA A 6 -5.54 -29.06 46.59
C ALA A 6 -6.94 -28.57 46.17
N LEU A 7 -7.31 -29.07 45.00
CA LEU A 7 -8.59 -29.05 44.32
C LEU A 7 -9.72 -29.52 45.27
N THR A 8 -10.86 -28.84 45.30
CA THR A 8 -12.11 -29.41 45.81
C THR A 8 -13.25 -28.97 44.93
N THR A 9 -13.70 -29.90 44.09
CA THR A 9 -14.90 -29.87 43.27
C THR A 9 -16.13 -29.82 44.18
N LEU A 10 -17.05 -28.89 43.93
CA LEU A 10 -18.43 -29.03 44.41
C LEU A 10 -19.39 -28.79 43.23
N LEU A 11 -20.03 -29.88 42.84
CA LEU A 11 -21.13 -29.96 41.90
C LEU A 11 -22.41 -29.61 42.68
N ALA A 12 -23.17 -28.61 42.23
CA ALA A 12 -24.55 -28.41 42.68
C ALA A 12 -25.38 -27.91 41.50
N ALA A 13 -26.25 -28.80 41.00
CA ALA A 13 -27.24 -28.55 39.98
C ALA A 13 -28.48 -27.88 40.60
N ALA A 14 -29.05 -26.89 39.91
CA ALA A 14 -30.43 -26.46 40.13
C ALA A 14 -31.07 -26.07 38.79
N LEU A 15 -32.10 -26.83 38.43
CA LEU A 15 -33.01 -26.62 37.30
C LEU A 15 -33.81 -25.32 37.45
N PHE A 16 -34.03 -24.57 36.36
CA PHE A 16 -35.31 -23.94 36.02
C PHE A 16 -35.46 -23.76 34.50
N LEU A 17 -36.69 -23.95 34.05
CA LEU A 17 -37.22 -24.29 32.70
C LEU A 17 -37.22 -23.14 31.65
N PRO A 18 -37.59 -23.40 30.37
CA PRO A 18 -37.03 -22.79 29.18
C PRO A 18 -37.77 -21.54 28.74
N PHE A 19 -37.02 -20.50 28.37
CA PHE A 19 -37.52 -19.44 27.51
C PHE A 19 -37.09 -19.72 26.07
N ALA A 20 -38.10 -19.85 25.21
CA ALA A 20 -37.98 -19.85 23.76
C ALA A 20 -37.09 -18.69 23.31
N SER A 21 -36.02 -18.99 22.59
CA SER A 21 -35.28 -18.00 21.82
C SER A 21 -34.74 -18.65 20.57
N ALA A 22 -35.35 -18.23 19.45
CA ALA A 22 -34.85 -18.25 18.10
C ALA A 22 -33.93 -19.41 17.71
N GLU A 23 -34.52 -20.35 16.97
CA GLU A 23 -33.84 -21.22 16.03
C GLU A 23 -33.14 -20.34 14.98
N ALA A 24 -31.93 -19.88 15.32
CA ALA A 24 -31.06 -19.15 14.43
C ALA A 24 -30.57 -20.14 13.36
N ASN A 25 -31.30 -20.10 12.25
CA ASN A 25 -30.97 -20.62 10.94
C ASN A 25 -29.44 -20.59 10.71
N LYS A 26 -28.78 -21.74 10.86
CA LYS A 26 -27.39 -21.91 10.42
C LYS A 26 -27.40 -21.96 8.91
N GLU A 27 -27.37 -20.77 8.30
CA GLU A 27 -26.93 -20.62 6.91
C GLU A 27 -25.56 -21.33 6.76
N PRO A 28 -25.39 -22.18 5.74
CA PRO A 28 -24.09 -22.77 5.46
C PRO A 28 -23.14 -21.63 5.10
N SER A 29 -22.14 -21.42 5.95
CA SER A 29 -21.00 -20.55 5.68
C SER A 29 -20.49 -20.85 4.27
N PRO A 30 -20.43 -19.87 3.36
CA PRO A 30 -19.93 -20.10 2.02
C PRO A 30 -18.50 -20.61 2.13
N ALA A 31 -18.29 -21.83 1.63
CA ALA A 31 -17.01 -22.51 1.62
C ALA A 31 -15.90 -21.53 1.23
N ALA A 32 -14.98 -21.28 2.16
CA ALA A 32 -13.80 -20.48 1.90
C ALA A 32 -13.09 -21.08 0.69
N LYS A 33 -13.04 -20.33 -0.42
CA LYS A 33 -12.24 -20.69 -1.60
C LYS A 33 -10.83 -21.06 -1.11
N PRO A 34 -10.27 -22.21 -1.50
CA PRO A 34 -8.91 -22.56 -1.13
C PRO A 34 -7.99 -21.43 -1.57
N ALA A 35 -7.20 -20.89 -0.62
CA ALA A 35 -6.21 -19.88 -0.91
C ALA A 35 -5.31 -20.39 -2.04
N ALA A 36 -5.34 -19.71 -3.19
CA ALA A 36 -4.52 -20.08 -4.32
C ALA A 36 -3.06 -20.15 -3.86
N LYS A 37 -2.43 -21.32 -4.03
CA LYS A 37 -0.99 -21.46 -3.76
C LYS A 37 -0.28 -20.38 -4.56
N LYS A 38 0.41 -19.50 -3.85
CA LYS A 38 1.19 -18.43 -4.46
C LYS A 38 2.30 -19.11 -5.26
N LEU A 39 2.23 -19.00 -6.59
CA LEU A 39 3.28 -19.51 -7.47
C LEU A 39 4.62 -18.92 -7.02
N VAL A 40 5.68 -19.71 -7.06
CA VAL A 40 7.05 -19.21 -6.91
C VAL A 40 7.60 -19.12 -8.32
N LEU A 41 8.10 -17.94 -8.69
CA LEU A 41 8.70 -17.73 -10.00
C LEU A 41 10.08 -18.38 -10.03
N GLU A 42 10.20 -19.45 -10.81
CA GLU A 42 11.44 -20.18 -11.00
C GLU A 42 11.87 -20.11 -12.46
N LYS A 43 13.16 -20.33 -12.71
CA LYS A 43 13.64 -20.43 -14.08
C LYS A 43 12.90 -21.56 -14.82
N GLY A 44 12.43 -21.27 -16.03
CA GLY A 44 11.66 -22.20 -16.86
C GLY A 44 10.15 -22.12 -16.67
N THR A 45 9.63 -21.38 -15.68
CA THR A 45 8.18 -21.20 -15.52
C THR A 45 7.56 -20.62 -16.81
N GLY A 46 6.46 -21.21 -17.26
CA GLY A 46 5.81 -20.82 -18.51
C GLY A 46 5.14 -19.45 -18.41
N ALA A 47 5.27 -18.65 -19.45
CA ALA A 47 4.65 -17.33 -19.58
C ALA A 47 3.13 -17.33 -19.30
N ALA A 48 2.41 -18.36 -19.77
CA ALA A 48 0.98 -18.52 -19.53
C ALA A 48 0.66 -18.77 -18.04
N GLU A 49 1.50 -19.55 -17.35
CA GLU A 49 1.35 -19.83 -15.93
C GLU A 49 1.60 -18.57 -15.08
N ILE A 50 2.61 -17.79 -15.46
CA ILE A 50 2.93 -16.50 -14.83
C ILE A 50 1.74 -15.54 -14.96
N ARG A 51 1.17 -15.39 -16.17
CA ARG A 51 -0.01 -14.53 -16.38
C ARG A 51 -1.22 -15.01 -15.58
N LYS A 52 -1.41 -16.32 -15.46
CA LYS A 52 -2.49 -16.89 -14.65
C LYS A 52 -2.32 -16.59 -13.16
N ALA A 53 -1.09 -16.61 -12.65
CA ALA A 53 -0.80 -16.40 -11.23
C ALA A 53 -0.73 -14.92 -10.82
N TYR A 54 -0.18 -14.06 -11.69
CA TYR A 54 0.14 -12.66 -11.37
C TYR A 54 -0.65 -11.63 -12.18
N GLY A 55 -1.45 -12.08 -13.15
CA GLY A 55 -2.18 -11.21 -14.05
C GLY A 55 -1.33 -10.67 -15.20
N THR A 56 -1.88 -9.69 -15.90
CA THR A 56 -1.24 -9.02 -17.03
C THR A 56 -0.13 -8.07 -16.53
N PRO A 57 1.07 -8.08 -17.15
CA PRO A 57 2.10 -7.09 -16.85
C PRO A 57 1.62 -5.67 -17.17
N ASP A 58 2.13 -4.68 -16.44
CA ASP A 58 1.87 -3.27 -16.75
C ASP A 58 2.53 -2.85 -18.05
N GLN A 59 3.71 -3.42 -18.36
CA GLN A 59 4.43 -3.19 -19.61
C GLN A 59 5.06 -4.48 -20.13
N ILE A 60 5.09 -4.61 -21.45
CA ILE A 60 5.78 -5.68 -22.18
C ILE A 60 6.71 -5.00 -23.19
N LEU A 61 8.01 -5.17 -23.02
CA LEU A 61 9.04 -4.60 -23.88
C LEU A 61 9.68 -5.71 -24.71
N PRO A 62 9.64 -5.68 -26.04
CA PRO A 62 10.36 -6.65 -26.86
C PRO A 62 11.87 -6.43 -26.71
N ILE A 63 12.62 -7.52 -26.63
CA ILE A 63 14.09 -7.51 -26.58
C ILE A 63 14.62 -8.19 -27.84
N GLU A 64 15.57 -7.54 -28.50
CA GLU A 64 16.31 -8.17 -29.58
C GLU A 64 17.24 -9.26 -29.00
N SER A 65 16.98 -10.50 -29.38
CA SER A 65 17.83 -11.63 -29.06
C SER A 65 18.96 -11.76 -30.08
N PRO A 66 20.17 -12.19 -29.68
CA PRO A 66 21.23 -12.56 -30.62
C PRO A 66 20.76 -13.62 -31.62
N ASP A 67 19.90 -14.52 -31.18
CA ASP A 67 19.17 -15.44 -32.03
C ASP A 67 17.83 -14.82 -32.44
N LYS A 68 17.71 -14.43 -33.71
CA LYS A 68 16.52 -13.79 -34.30
C LYS A 68 15.31 -14.72 -34.37
N THR A 69 15.48 -16.02 -34.17
CA THR A 69 14.37 -16.98 -34.15
C THR A 69 13.66 -17.01 -32.79
N LEU A 70 14.35 -16.57 -31.73
CA LEU A 70 13.83 -16.55 -30.37
C LEU A 70 13.18 -15.20 -30.08
N LYS A 71 11.93 -15.25 -29.64
CA LYS A 71 11.24 -14.08 -29.09
C LYS A 71 11.68 -13.89 -27.64
N ALA A 72 12.25 -12.73 -27.35
CA ALA A 72 12.55 -12.29 -26.00
C ALA A 72 11.68 -11.07 -25.65
N GLU A 73 11.11 -11.09 -24.46
CA GLU A 73 10.24 -10.03 -23.93
C GLU A 73 10.63 -9.76 -22.47
N GLN A 74 10.69 -8.49 -22.10
CA GLN A 74 10.73 -8.08 -20.70
C GLN A 74 9.33 -7.69 -20.24
N TRP A 75 8.85 -8.36 -19.21
CA TRP A 75 7.57 -8.06 -18.58
C TRP A 75 7.81 -7.30 -17.28
N ILE A 76 7.11 -6.19 -17.09
CA ILE A 76 7.26 -5.33 -15.92
C ILE A 76 5.95 -5.34 -15.14
N TYR A 77 6.03 -5.70 -13.87
CA TYR A 77 4.96 -5.58 -12.89
C TYR A 77 5.35 -4.50 -11.89
N ARG A 78 4.51 -3.48 -11.72
CA ARG A 78 4.73 -2.33 -10.84
C ARG A 78 3.59 -2.30 -9.81
N ARG A 79 3.93 -2.51 -8.54
CA ARG A 79 2.96 -2.42 -7.45
C ARG A 79 3.34 -1.31 -6.48
N LYS A 80 2.35 -0.54 -6.04
CA LYS A 80 2.53 0.45 -4.97
C LYS A 80 2.86 -0.29 -3.67
N ALA A 81 4.06 -0.08 -3.15
CA ALA A 81 4.53 -0.71 -1.92
C ALA A 81 4.26 0.17 -0.70
N LYS A 82 4.44 1.48 -0.85
CA LYS A 82 4.17 2.47 0.20
C LYS A 82 3.84 3.81 -0.43
N GLU A 83 3.00 4.58 0.26
CA GLU A 83 2.76 5.99 -0.06
C GLU A 83 2.92 6.80 1.22
N THR A 84 3.50 7.98 1.12
CA THR A 84 3.70 8.90 2.24
C THR A 84 3.44 10.31 1.76
N VAL A 85 2.68 11.06 2.55
CA VAL A 85 2.38 12.45 2.29
C VAL A 85 2.89 13.26 3.47
N THR A 86 3.79 14.20 3.21
CA THR A 86 4.35 15.12 4.20
C THR A 86 4.04 16.56 3.79
N GLN A 87 3.65 17.40 4.75
CA GLN A 87 3.67 18.85 4.53
C GLN A 87 5.09 19.34 4.72
N GLU A 88 5.60 20.04 3.71
CA GLU A 88 6.90 20.70 3.75
C GLU A 88 6.69 22.21 3.64
N HIS A 89 7.41 22.96 4.48
CA HIS A 89 7.54 24.39 4.30
C HIS A 89 8.53 24.62 3.16
N LEU A 90 8.12 25.34 2.11
CA LEU A 90 9.10 25.89 1.18
C LEU A 90 9.86 27.01 1.89
N ALA A 91 11.16 27.13 1.62
CA ALA A 91 11.98 28.24 2.10
C ALA A 91 11.50 29.61 1.58
N ASP A 92 10.67 29.60 0.54
CA ASP A 92 10.08 30.80 -0.05
C ASP A 92 8.84 31.22 0.73
N ASN A 93 9.00 32.28 1.53
CA ASN A 93 7.85 32.99 2.10
C ASN A 93 7.20 33.87 1.03
N VAL A 94 5.88 33.95 1.05
CA VAL A 94 5.14 34.94 0.26
C VAL A 94 4.88 36.17 1.13
N GLU A 95 5.14 37.35 0.57
CA GLU A 95 4.76 38.62 1.18
C GLU A 95 3.25 38.85 0.97
N VAL A 96 2.51 38.93 2.07
CA VAL A 96 1.09 39.28 2.05
C VAL A 96 0.91 40.62 2.75
N TYR A 97 0.12 41.51 2.16
CA TYR A 97 -0.26 42.77 2.80
C TYR A 97 -1.40 42.53 3.78
N THR A 98 -1.21 42.95 5.02
CA THR A 98 -2.26 42.95 6.06
C THR A 98 -2.47 44.36 6.59
N PHE A 99 -3.69 44.67 7.01
CA PHE A 99 -4.01 45.93 7.67
C PHE A 99 -3.99 45.70 9.18
N THR A 100 -3.05 46.34 9.87
CA THR A 100 -3.00 46.29 11.34
C THR A 100 -3.40 47.65 11.88
N THR A 101 -4.24 47.69 12.92
CA THR A 101 -4.65 48.93 13.58
C THR A 101 -3.52 49.60 14.36
N ASN A 102 -2.39 48.91 14.54
CA ASN A 102 -1.25 49.35 15.36
C ASN A 102 -0.19 50.11 14.56
N VAL A 103 -0.29 50.12 13.23
CA VAL A 103 0.57 50.91 12.35
C VAL A 103 -0.31 51.90 11.62
N THR A 104 -0.36 53.14 12.13
CA THR A 104 -1.12 54.23 11.52
C THR A 104 -0.16 55.27 10.93
N ASN A 105 -0.58 55.93 9.85
CA ASN A 105 0.12 57.14 9.41
C ASN A 105 -0.10 58.27 10.45
N GLY A 106 0.62 59.38 10.29
CA GLY A 106 0.46 60.57 11.16
C GLY A 106 -0.97 61.14 11.25
N ASN A 107 -1.91 60.64 10.45
CA ASN A 107 -3.34 61.00 10.44
C ASN A 107 -4.25 59.90 11.02
N GLY A 108 -3.69 58.90 11.72
CA GLY A 108 -4.46 57.83 12.37
C GLY A 108 -5.06 56.79 11.41
N THR A 109 -4.72 56.81 10.12
CA THR A 109 -5.22 55.83 9.14
C THR A 109 -4.33 54.58 9.15
N PRO A 110 -4.90 53.36 9.29
CA PRO A 110 -4.12 52.12 9.25
C PRO A 110 -3.31 52.00 7.95
N GLN A 111 -2.05 51.62 8.07
CA GLN A 111 -1.16 51.37 6.94
C GLN A 111 -1.05 49.86 6.66
N PRO A 112 -0.99 49.47 5.38
CA PRO A 112 -0.73 48.08 5.03
C PRO A 112 0.70 47.71 5.45
N VAL A 113 0.84 46.62 6.20
CA VAL A 113 2.13 46.05 6.60
C VAL A 113 2.35 44.77 5.80
N LYS A 114 3.57 44.58 5.30
CA LYS A 114 3.98 43.32 4.67
C LYS A 114 4.33 42.31 5.75
N ILE A 115 3.65 41.17 5.74
CA ILE A 115 4.00 40.02 6.57
C ILE A 115 4.52 38.89 5.67
N SER A 116 5.52 38.19 6.16
CA SER A 116 6.12 37.04 5.49
C SER A 116 5.40 35.78 5.98
N THR A 117 4.68 35.09 5.10
CA THR A 117 3.97 33.85 5.44
C THR A 117 4.59 32.67 4.69
N PRO A 118 4.87 31.53 5.37
CA PRO A 118 5.45 30.37 4.71
C PRO A 118 4.44 29.75 3.75
N VAL A 119 4.88 29.41 2.54
CA VAL A 119 4.08 28.60 1.62
C VAL A 119 4.27 27.14 1.98
N LEU A 120 3.19 26.49 2.42
CA LEU A 120 3.16 25.05 2.63
C LEU A 120 2.87 24.36 1.30
N LYS A 121 3.68 23.36 0.94
CA LYS A 121 3.36 22.40 -0.11
C LYS A 121 3.30 21.00 0.45
N SER A 122 2.46 20.16 -0.14
CA SER A 122 2.41 18.76 0.26
C SER A 122 3.30 17.95 -0.68
N LYS A 123 4.33 17.31 -0.12
CA LYS A 123 5.16 16.34 -0.84
C LYS A 123 4.52 14.96 -0.72
N ARG A 124 4.18 14.36 -1.85
CA ARG A 124 3.74 12.97 -1.94
C ARG A 124 4.88 12.12 -2.48
N VAL A 125 5.32 11.15 -1.69
CA VAL A 125 6.32 10.15 -2.05
C VAL A 125 5.64 8.80 -2.21
N THR A 126 5.73 8.21 -3.40
CA THR A 126 5.21 6.88 -3.69
C THR A 126 6.37 5.93 -3.95
N LEU A 127 6.49 4.89 -3.14
CA LEU A 127 7.44 3.81 -3.35
C LEU A 127 6.74 2.66 -4.07
N TYR A 128 7.26 2.31 -5.24
CA TYR A 128 6.84 1.16 -6.02
C TYR A 128 7.84 0.02 -5.83
N GLN A 129 7.33 -1.20 -5.71
CA GLN A 129 8.12 -2.39 -5.94
C GLN A 129 7.89 -2.82 -7.38
N VAL A 130 8.97 -2.94 -8.13
CA VAL A 130 8.94 -3.33 -9.54
C VAL A 130 9.57 -4.70 -9.67
N THR A 131 8.86 -5.61 -10.32
CA THR A 131 9.35 -6.93 -10.70
C THR A 131 9.50 -6.96 -12.22
N SER A 132 10.73 -7.11 -12.69
CA SER A 132 11.04 -7.32 -14.11
C SER A 132 11.33 -8.78 -14.38
N LEU A 133 10.63 -9.36 -15.34
CA LEU A 133 10.80 -10.75 -15.78
C LEU A 133 11.32 -10.75 -17.21
N LEU A 134 12.39 -11.50 -17.46
CA LEU A 134 12.87 -11.79 -18.81
C LEU A 134 12.24 -13.10 -19.28
N ILE A 135 11.40 -13.02 -20.29
CA ILE A 135 10.76 -14.15 -20.93
C ILE A 135 11.45 -14.42 -22.26
N VAL A 136 11.98 -15.62 -22.46
CA VAL A 136 12.60 -16.05 -23.72
C VAL A 136 11.90 -17.32 -24.18
N ALA A 137 11.49 -17.36 -25.44
CA ALA A 137 10.75 -18.51 -26.01
C ALA A 137 9.51 -18.91 -25.18
N GLY A 138 8.88 -17.95 -24.50
CA GLY A 138 7.71 -18.20 -23.65
C GLY A 138 8.02 -18.77 -22.26
N GLN A 139 9.28 -18.79 -21.83
CA GLN A 139 9.70 -19.26 -20.51
C GLN A 139 10.46 -18.18 -19.75
N LEU A 140 10.35 -18.19 -18.42
CA LEU A 140 11.08 -17.29 -17.54
C LEU A 140 12.56 -17.66 -17.48
N GLU A 141 13.44 -16.75 -17.89
CA GLU A 141 14.89 -16.93 -17.80
C GLU A 141 15.49 -16.20 -16.59
N LEU A 142 14.98 -15.00 -16.29
CA LEU A 142 15.50 -14.16 -15.22
C LEU A 142 14.37 -13.35 -14.57
N ALA A 143 14.44 -13.19 -13.25
CA ALA A 143 13.58 -12.29 -12.51
C ALA A 143 14.43 -11.33 -11.68
N ARG A 144 14.08 -10.05 -11.70
CA ARG A 144 14.69 -9.01 -10.87
C ARG A 144 13.61 -8.23 -10.16
N VAL A 145 13.88 -7.90 -8.90
CA VAL A 145 13.04 -6.99 -8.11
C VAL A 145 13.87 -5.78 -7.73
N HIS A 146 13.32 -4.59 -7.96
CA HIS A 146 13.88 -3.32 -7.50
C HIS A 146 12.78 -2.41 -6.96
N GLN A 147 13.19 -1.30 -6.35
CA GLN A 147 12.27 -0.27 -5.87
C GLN A 147 12.42 0.99 -6.70
N GLU A 148 11.30 1.66 -6.95
CA GLU A 148 11.26 2.97 -7.60
C GLU A 148 10.57 3.96 -6.67
N GLN A 149 11.11 5.15 -6.55
CA GLN A 149 10.51 6.24 -5.78
C GLN A 149 10.04 7.33 -6.74
N GLU A 150 8.78 7.72 -6.60
CA GLU A 150 8.17 8.81 -7.35
C GLU A 150 7.79 9.92 -6.37
N GLU A 151 8.23 11.13 -6.66
CA GLU A 151 7.92 12.32 -5.86
C GLU A 151 7.02 13.26 -6.66
N SER A 152 5.96 13.74 -6.03
CA SER A 152 5.08 14.76 -6.58
C SER A 152 4.81 15.84 -5.54
N TYR A 153 4.69 17.08 -5.98
CA TYR A 153 4.36 18.22 -5.13
C TYR A 153 2.94 18.67 -5.46
N LEU A 154 2.12 18.81 -4.41
CA LEU A 154 0.73 19.26 -4.46
C LEU A 154 0.59 20.62 -3.78
#